data_AF-A0A1G0FYF2-F1
#
_entry.id   AF-A0A1G0FYF2-F1
#
_cell.length_a   1.000
_cell.length_b   1.000
_cell.length_c   1.000
_cell.angle_alpha   90.00
_cell.angle_beta   90.00
_cell.angle_gamma   90.00
#
_symmetry.space_group_name_H-M   'P 1'
#
loop_
_entity.id
_entity.type
_entity.pdbx_description
1 polymer ?
#
loop_
_entity_poly.entity_id
_entity_poly.type
_entity_poly.pdbx_seq_one_letter_code
_entity_poly.pdbx_strand_id
1 'polypeptide(L)'
;MTKSILTRDINGYVNYGLLPCENIVSVNLDANVAASFTVPGDSGFLWDLVFSIEPGASIWIAFDAASGAALPAGNTFAATFSCQNPGVRRVPGGTVVSAITANTTAYLGVEMYVFQS
;
A
#
# COMPACT_ATOMS: atom_id res chain seq x y z
N MET A 1 12.23 9.35 19.55
CA MET A 1 11.38 8.13 19.63
C MET A 1 9.99 8.54 19.20
N THR A 2 9.55 8.16 18.00
CA THR A 2 8.22 8.56 17.50
C THR A 2 7.25 7.43 17.76
N LYS A 3 6.17 7.73 18.50
CA LYS A 3 5.15 6.78 18.91
C LYS A 3 4.00 6.81 17.91
N SER A 4 3.90 5.82 17.04
CA SER A 4 2.69 5.62 16.23
C SER A 4 1.55 5.23 17.17
N ILE A 5 0.46 6.00 17.18
CA ILE A 5 -0.73 5.68 17.98
C ILE A 5 -1.59 4.72 17.16
N LEU A 6 -1.41 3.42 17.40
CA LEU A 6 -2.37 2.41 17.00
C LEU A 6 -3.49 2.42 18.03
N THR A 7 -4.68 2.86 17.64
CA THR A 7 -5.88 2.69 18.47
C THR A 7 -6.53 1.36 18.09
N ARG A 8 -7.29 0.77 19.01
CA ARG A 8 -8.21 -0.31 18.69
C ARG A 8 -9.62 0.22 18.90
N ASP A 9 -10.50 -0.02 17.96
CA ASP A 9 -11.91 0.25 18.20
C ASP A 9 -12.50 -0.76 19.20
N ILE A 10 -13.75 -0.54 19.60
CA ILE A 10 -14.45 -1.37 20.59
C ILE A 10 -14.63 -2.83 20.15
N ASN A 11 -14.56 -3.09 18.84
CA ASN A 11 -14.65 -4.43 18.25
C ASN A 11 -13.26 -5.05 18.02
N GLY A 12 -12.19 -4.33 18.40
CA GLY A 12 -10.83 -4.82 18.34
C GLY A 12 -10.14 -4.61 17.00
N TYR A 13 -10.72 -3.88 16.06
CA TYR A 13 -10.08 -3.52 14.80
C TYR A 13 -9.01 -2.45 15.04
N VAL A 14 -7.89 -2.56 14.32
CA VAL A 14 -6.85 -1.52 14.36
C VAL A 14 -7.42 -0.26 13.70
N ASN A 15 -7.41 0.83 14.45
CA ASN A 15 -7.76 2.15 13.99
C ASN A 15 -6.50 3.03 14.08
N TYR A 16 -6.38 3.97 13.16
CA TYR A 16 -5.25 4.88 13.10
C TYR A 16 -5.76 6.27 13.43
N GLY A 17 -5.21 6.89 14.48
CA GLY A 17 -5.51 8.28 14.84
C GLY A 17 -4.83 9.27 13.89
N LEU A 18 -5.09 9.12 12.58
CA LEU A 18 -4.47 9.93 11.54
C LEU A 18 -5.23 11.23 11.35
N LEU A 19 -4.49 12.26 10.95
CA LEU A 19 -5.05 13.53 10.45
C LEU A 19 -5.88 13.28 9.18
N PRO A 20 -6.66 14.24 8.66
CA PRO A 20 -7.27 14.08 7.34
C PRO A 20 -6.22 13.75 6.28
N CYS A 21 -6.50 12.80 5.39
CA CYS A 21 -5.60 12.47 4.30
C CYS A 21 -5.43 13.65 3.34
N GLU A 22 -4.21 13.89 2.90
CA GLU A 22 -3.92 14.95 1.93
C GLU A 22 -4.18 14.47 0.51
N ASN A 23 -3.83 13.23 0.20
CA ASN A 23 -3.99 12.63 -1.12
C ASN A 23 -4.67 11.26 -1.05
N ILE A 24 -5.50 10.98 -2.06
CA ILE A 24 -6.19 9.70 -2.21
C ILE A 24 -6.03 9.24 -3.65
N VAL A 25 -5.69 7.97 -3.83
CA VAL A 25 -5.73 7.30 -5.14
C VAL A 25 -6.51 6.00 -5.03
N SER A 26 -7.18 5.61 -6.09
CA SER A 26 -7.85 4.32 -6.16
C SER A 26 -7.81 3.75 -7.57
N VAL A 27 -7.93 2.43 -7.66
CA VAL A 27 -7.87 1.69 -8.92
C VAL A 27 -8.70 0.41 -8.83
N ASN A 28 -9.35 0.06 -9.93
CA ASN A 28 -9.87 -1.28 -10.15
C ASN A 28 -8.81 -2.06 -10.93
N LEU A 29 -8.17 -3.05 -10.29
CA LEU A 29 -7.13 -3.87 -10.90
C LEU A 29 -7.77 -5.01 -11.69
N ASP A 30 -7.34 -5.18 -12.94
CA ASP A 30 -7.63 -6.37 -13.72
C ASP A 30 -6.64 -7.50 -13.42
N ALA A 31 -7.06 -8.75 -13.63
CA ALA A 31 -6.22 -9.92 -13.39
C ALA A 31 -4.89 -9.85 -14.13
N ASN A 32 -3.79 -10.00 -13.39
CA ASN A 32 -2.41 -10.03 -13.87
C ASN A 32 -1.94 -8.75 -14.57
N VAL A 33 -2.67 -7.65 -14.44
CA VAL A 33 -2.28 -6.34 -14.97
C VAL A 33 -1.86 -5.45 -13.81
N ALA A 34 -0.58 -5.08 -13.79
CA ALA A 34 -0.08 -4.17 -12.77
C ALA A 34 -0.55 -2.73 -13.04
N ALA A 35 -0.95 -2.03 -11.99
CA ALA A 35 -1.13 -0.58 -12.01
C ALA A 35 -0.12 0.07 -11.05
N SER A 36 0.18 1.34 -11.27
CA SER A 36 1.10 2.07 -10.41
C SER A 36 0.76 3.55 -10.29
N PHE A 37 1.26 4.16 -9.22
CA PHE A 37 1.28 5.59 -9.03
C PHE A 37 2.58 6.02 -8.35
N THR A 38 2.91 7.29 -8.44
CA THR A 38 4.06 7.88 -7.73
C THR A 38 3.55 8.66 -6.52
N VAL A 39 4.13 8.39 -5.35
CA VAL A 39 3.84 9.15 -4.13
C VAL A 39 4.27 10.62 -4.35
N PRO A 40 3.42 11.60 -4.03
CA PRO A 40 3.73 13.01 -4.26
C PRO A 40 4.98 13.49 -3.51
N GLY A 41 5.62 14.52 -4.06
CA GLY A 41 6.81 15.15 -3.47
C GLY A 41 8.11 14.44 -3.85
N ASP A 42 9.17 14.78 -3.11
CA ASP A 42 10.50 14.19 -3.26
C ASP A 42 10.89 13.35 -2.04
N SER A 43 12.08 12.77 -2.07
CA SER A 43 12.58 11.90 -1.02
C SER A 43 12.81 12.58 0.34
N GLY A 44 12.70 13.91 0.41
CA GLY A 44 12.76 14.68 1.65
C GLY A 44 11.46 14.64 2.47
N PHE A 45 10.34 14.24 1.87
CA PHE A 45 9.06 14.08 2.56
C PHE A 45 8.77 12.60 2.81
N LEU A 46 8.27 12.27 4.00
CA LEU A 46 7.80 10.93 4.32
C LEU A 46 6.26 10.92 4.31
N TRP A 47 5.70 9.82 3.82
CA TRP A 47 4.26 9.60 3.73
C TRP A 47 3.89 8.28 4.38
N ASP A 48 2.82 8.29 5.17
CA ASP A 48 2.13 7.07 5.59
C ASP A 48 1.04 6.74 4.57
N LEU A 49 1.13 5.57 3.96
CA LEU A 49 0.15 5.04 3.02
C LEU A 49 -0.74 4.03 3.74
N VAL A 50 -2.04 4.30 3.77
CA VAL A 50 -3.06 3.40 4.34
C VAL A 50 -3.82 2.75 3.19
N PHE A 51 -3.82 1.43 3.16
CA PHE A 51 -4.42 0.66 2.07
C PHE A 51 -5.82 0.18 2.46
N SER A 52 -6.78 0.47 1.60
CA SER A 52 -8.13 -0.08 1.63
C SER A 52 -8.24 -1.13 0.53
N ILE A 53 -8.33 -2.39 0.92
CA ILE A 53 -8.32 -3.53 0.00
C ILE A 53 -9.68 -4.21 0.04
N GLU A 54 -10.22 -4.52 -1.13
CA GLU A 54 -11.47 -5.25 -1.26
C GLU A 54 -11.44 -6.56 -0.43
N PRO A 55 -12.46 -6.82 0.41
CA PRO A 55 -12.53 -8.05 1.20
C PRO A 55 -12.42 -9.31 0.32
N GLY A 56 -11.48 -10.20 0.65
CA GLY A 56 -11.25 -11.44 -0.09
C GLY A 56 -10.34 -11.30 -1.33
N ALA A 57 -9.97 -10.09 -1.72
CA ALA A 57 -8.96 -9.89 -2.75
C ALA A 57 -7.55 -10.21 -2.23
N SER A 58 -6.70 -10.71 -3.12
CA SER A 58 -5.27 -10.80 -2.91
C SER A 58 -4.58 -9.79 -3.83
N ILE A 59 -3.99 -8.77 -3.23
CA ILE A 59 -3.27 -7.73 -3.95
C ILE A 59 -1.83 -7.72 -3.44
N TRP A 60 -0.90 -7.82 -4.38
CA TRP A 60 0.54 -7.80 -4.13
C TRP A 60 1.05 -6.41 -4.48
N ILE A 61 1.66 -5.74 -3.51
CA ILE A 61 2.06 -4.34 -3.61
C ILE A 61 3.58 -4.22 -3.43
N ALA A 62 4.24 -3.57 -4.38
CA ALA A 62 5.66 -3.25 -4.34
C ALA A 62 5.86 -1.72 -4.19
N PHE A 63 6.97 -1.35 -3.54
CA PHE A 63 7.34 0.03 -3.21
C PHE A 63 8.64 0.45 -3.92
N ASP A 64 8.91 -0.16 -5.07
CA ASP A 64 10.12 0.07 -5.87
C ASP A 64 9.73 0.26 -7.34
N ALA A 65 10.34 1.25 -7.98
CA ALA A 65 10.14 1.57 -9.38
C ALA A 65 10.80 0.56 -10.33
N ALA A 66 11.88 -0.10 -9.91
CA ALA A 66 12.67 -0.97 -10.79
C ALA A 66 12.02 -2.33 -11.02
N SER A 67 11.41 -2.91 -9.98
CA SER A 67 10.95 -4.30 -10.02
C SER A 67 9.46 -4.44 -10.33
N GLY A 68 8.64 -3.42 -10.02
CA GLY A 68 7.18 -3.50 -10.11
C GLY A 68 6.57 -4.53 -9.15
N ALA A 69 5.24 -4.58 -9.07
CA ALA A 69 4.55 -5.60 -8.31
C ALA A 69 4.51 -6.93 -9.08
N ALA A 70 4.70 -8.03 -8.36
CA ALA A 70 4.72 -9.38 -8.92
C ALA A 70 3.93 -10.36 -8.07
N LEU A 71 3.26 -11.29 -8.73
CA LEU A 71 2.60 -12.42 -8.10
C LEU A 71 3.65 -13.45 -7.61
N PRO A 72 3.38 -14.18 -6.52
CA PRO A 72 4.21 -15.30 -6.12
C PRO A 72 4.19 -16.37 -7.21
N ALA A 73 5.37 -16.88 -7.58
CA ALA A 73 5.53 -17.91 -8.58
C ALA A 73 6.24 -19.13 -7.99
N GLY A 74 5.79 -20.33 -8.39
CA GLY A 74 6.40 -21.59 -7.99
C GLY A 74 5.98 -22.10 -6.60
N ASN A 75 6.71 -23.10 -6.13
CA ASN A 75 6.45 -23.83 -4.88
C ASN A 75 7.64 -23.77 -3.90
N THR A 76 8.56 -22.84 -4.10
CA THR A 76 9.74 -22.62 -3.25
C THR A 76 9.75 -21.20 -2.71
N PHE A 77 10.37 -20.99 -1.54
CA PHE A 77 10.58 -19.65 -1.02
C PHE A 77 11.58 -18.90 -1.90
N ALA A 78 11.13 -17.80 -2.50
CA ALA A 78 11.96 -16.86 -3.24
C ALA A 78 11.88 -15.48 -2.60
N ALA A 79 12.96 -14.71 -2.67
CA ALA A 79 12.93 -13.31 -2.28
C ALA A 79 12.00 -12.54 -3.22
N THR A 80 11.13 -11.71 -2.67
CA THR A 80 10.21 -10.84 -3.42
C THR A 80 10.15 -9.46 -2.77
N PHE A 81 9.86 -8.45 -3.59
CA PHE A 81 9.64 -7.07 -3.15
C PHE A 81 8.15 -6.74 -2.97
N SER A 82 7.27 -7.68 -3.27
CA SER A 82 5.81 -7.50 -3.14
C SER A 82 5.29 -7.98 -1.79
N CYS A 83 4.60 -7.10 -1.07
CA CYS A 83 3.84 -7.43 0.12
C CYS A 83 2.40 -7.77 -0.27
N GLN A 84 1.89 -8.91 0.19
CA GLN A 84 0.46 -9.22 0.04
C GLN A 84 -0.34 -8.43 1.09
N ASN A 85 -1.36 -7.71 0.63
CA ASN A 85 -2.33 -6.98 1.44
C ASN A 85 -1.74 -6.19 2.63
N PRO A 86 -0.76 -5.30 2.41
CA PRO A 86 -0.22 -4.49 3.50
C PRO A 86 -1.31 -3.56 4.06
N GLY A 87 -1.39 -3.40 5.38
CA GLY A 87 -2.32 -2.43 5.99
C GLY A 87 -1.82 -0.99 5.87
N VAL A 88 -0.60 -0.73 6.37
CA VAL A 88 0.05 0.59 6.30
C VAL A 88 1.52 0.45 5.95
N ARG A 89 2.05 1.39 5.16
CA ARG A 89 3.48 1.50 4.84
C ARG A 89 3.93 2.94 4.86
N ARG A 90 5.09 3.20 5.45
CA ARG A 90 5.76 4.49 5.37
C ARG A 90 6.77 4.48 4.24
N VAL A 91 6.69 5.45 3.35
CA VAL A 91 7.61 5.59 2.21
C VAL A 91 7.98 7.06 1.97
N PRO A 92 9.14 7.34 1.36
CA PRO A 92 9.46 8.69 0.89
C PRO A 92 8.54 9.16 -0.26
N GLY A 93 8.44 10.47 -0.44
CA GLY A 93 7.90 11.06 -1.66
C GLY A 93 8.73 10.64 -2.87
N GLY A 94 8.09 10.53 -4.03
CA GLY A 94 8.69 10.02 -5.26
C GLY A 94 8.76 8.49 -5.33
N THR A 95 8.44 7.75 -4.27
CA THR A 95 8.33 6.29 -4.33
C THR A 95 7.26 5.88 -5.35
N VAL A 96 7.59 4.98 -6.26
CA VAL A 96 6.62 4.34 -7.14
C VAL A 96 6.01 3.17 -6.41
N VAL A 97 4.69 3.21 -6.23
CA VAL A 97 3.91 2.12 -5.67
C VAL A 97 3.23 1.41 -6.83
N SER A 98 3.46 0.10 -6.92
CA SER A 98 2.84 -0.77 -7.92
C SER A 98 1.99 -1.81 -7.21
N ALA A 99 0.87 -2.18 -7.82
CA ALA A 99 -0.04 -3.21 -7.33
C ALA A 99 -0.45 -4.14 -8.47
N ILE A 100 -0.55 -5.43 -8.16
CA ILE A 100 -1.03 -6.49 -9.06
C ILE A 100 -1.93 -7.46 -8.30
N THR A 101 -2.88 -8.08 -9.00
CA THR A 101 -3.75 -9.12 -8.44
C THR A 101 -3.88 -10.29 -9.41
N ALA A 102 -4.16 -11.49 -8.88
CA ALA A 102 -4.60 -12.64 -9.65
C ALA A 102 -6.13 -12.77 -9.69
N ASN A 103 -6.85 -11.99 -8.89
CA ASN A 103 -8.32 -11.92 -8.92
C ASN A 103 -8.79 -11.37 -10.27
N THR A 104 -9.97 -11.78 -10.75
CA THR A 104 -10.54 -11.29 -12.01
C THR A 104 -10.63 -9.77 -12.04
N THR A 105 -11.10 -9.19 -10.94
CA THR A 105 -11.06 -7.77 -10.62
C THR A 105 -10.81 -7.61 -9.12
N ALA A 106 -10.13 -6.55 -8.72
CA ALA A 106 -10.02 -6.17 -7.30
C ALA A 106 -9.92 -4.65 -7.12
N TYR A 107 -10.69 -4.10 -6.19
CA TYR A 107 -10.59 -2.70 -5.81
C TYR A 107 -9.46 -2.45 -4.80
N LEU A 108 -8.65 -1.43 -5.08
CA LEU A 108 -7.63 -0.90 -4.19
C LEU A 108 -7.81 0.61 -4.02
N GLY A 109 -7.90 1.06 -2.76
CA GLY A 109 -7.76 2.45 -2.37
C GLY A 109 -6.48 2.66 -1.57
N VAL A 110 -5.85 3.82 -1.73
CA VAL A 110 -4.70 4.25 -0.93
C VAL A 110 -4.93 5.69 -0.48
N GLU A 111 -4.95 5.88 0.83
CA GLU A 111 -4.96 7.19 1.47
C GLU A 111 -3.54 7.53 1.92
N MET A 112 -3.09 8.75 1.64
CA MET A 112 -1.74 9.19 1.93
C MET A 112 -1.77 10.31 2.95
N TYR A 113 -0.95 10.16 3.98
CA TYR A 113 -0.82 11.08 5.10
C TYR A 113 0.60 11.63 5.15
N VAL A 114 0.79 12.95 5.13
CA VAL A 114 2.13 13.53 5.29
C VAL A 114 2.62 13.22 6.69
N PHE A 115 3.77 12.55 6.80
CA PHE A 115 4.39 12.30 8.08
C PHE A 115 5.06 13.58 8.59
N GLN A 116 4.51 14.16 9.66
CA GLN A 116 5.11 15.29 10.35
C GLN A 116 5.94 14.79 11.53
N SER A 117 7.22 15.16 11.58
CA SER A 117 8.19 14.77 12.61
C SER A 117 8.11 15.65 13.85
#